data_AF-A0A5F1I4S9-F1
#
_entry.id   AF-A0A5F1I4S9-F1
#
_cell.length_a   1.000
_cell.length_b   1.000
_cell.length_c   1.000
_cell.angle_alpha   90.00
_cell.angle_beta   90.00
_cell.angle_gamma   90.00
#
_symmetry.space_group_name_H-M   'P 1'
#
loop_
_entity.id
_entity.type
_entity.pdbx_description
1 polymer ?
#
loop_
_entity_poly.entity_id
_entity_poly.type
_entity_poly.pdbx_seq_one_letter_code
_entity_poly.pdbx_strand_id
1 'polypeptide(L)' 'MKCSPVYEQDADSFAEAAEPLIKWMAENVHPHHSAIVTSTGAELLMSERVHNTDKYLKD' A
#
# COMPACT_ATOMS: atom_id res chain seq x y z
N MET A 1 -17.42 12.98 -10.48
CA MET A 1 -16.18 12.18 -10.59
C MET A 1 -16.49 10.95 -11.43
N LYS A 2 -15.71 10.68 -12.47
CA LYS A 2 -15.86 9.45 -13.26
C LYS A 2 -14.92 8.41 -12.65
N CYS A 3 -15.46 7.52 -11.83
CA CYS A 3 -14.71 6.37 -11.32
C CYS A 3 -14.74 5.29 -12.40
N SER A 4 -13.62 5.07 -13.07
CA SER A 4 -13.44 3.91 -13.93
C SER A 4 -13.04 2.70 -13.07
N PRO A 5 -13.56 1.49 -13.34
CA PRO A 5 -13.12 0.28 -12.69
C PRO A 5 -11.59 0.11 -12.75
N VAL A 6 -10.99 -0.46 -11.71
CA VAL A 6 -9.52 -0.59 -11.58
C VAL A 6 -8.90 -1.35 -12.75
N TYR A 7 -9.60 -2.35 -13.31
CA TYR A 7 -9.12 -3.13 -14.46
C TYR A 7 -9.19 -2.37 -15.80
N GLU A 8 -9.81 -1.19 -15.84
CA GLU A 8 -9.84 -0.29 -16.99
C GLU A 8 -8.83 0.86 -16.85
N GLN A 9 -8.14 0.94 -15.71
CA GLN A 9 -7.07 1.91 -15.49
C GLN A 9 -5.76 1.34 -16.03
N ASP A 10 -4.91 2.21 -16.55
CA ASP A 10 -3.57 1.82 -16.94
C ASP A 10 -2.84 1.27 -15.70
N ALA A 11 -2.34 0.04 -15.77
CA ALA A 11 -1.65 -0.60 -14.65
C ALA A 11 -0.47 0.24 -14.17
N ASP A 12 0.13 1.00 -15.09
CA ASP A 12 1.26 1.89 -14.81
C ASP A 12 0.83 3.13 -14.00
N SER A 13 -0.40 3.63 -14.17
CA SER A 13 -0.85 4.86 -13.49
C SER A 13 -0.92 4.74 -11.96
N PHE A 14 -1.24 3.55 -11.43
CA PHE A 14 -1.18 3.30 -10.00
C PHE A 14 0.26 3.15 -9.50
N ALA A 15 1.11 2.46 -10.26
CA ALA A 15 2.52 2.30 -9.92
C ALA A 15 3.24 3.66 -9.86
N GLU A 16 3.02 4.52 -10.85
CA GLU A 16 3.52 5.89 -10.90
C GLU A 16 3.08 6.72 -9.68
N ALA A 17 1.84 6.54 -9.22
CA ALA A 17 1.34 7.21 -8.02
C ALA A 17 1.92 6.65 -6.71
N ALA A 18 2.20 5.34 -6.67
CA ALA A 18 2.70 4.65 -5.48
C ALA A 18 4.22 4.80 -5.28
N GLU A 19 5.00 4.83 -6.36
CA GLU A 19 6.48 4.88 -6.32
C GLU A 19 7.05 6.00 -5.44
N PRO A 20 6.58 7.26 -5.53
CA PRO A 20 7.09 8.34 -4.69
C PRO A 20 6.93 8.08 -3.19
N LEU A 21 5.79 7.52 -2.78
CA LEU A 21 5.53 7.16 -1.38
C LEU A 21 6.43 6.01 -0.94
N ILE A 22 6.59 4.98 -1.77
CA ILE A 22 7.47 3.84 -1.50
C ILE A 22 8.92 4.31 -1.32
N LYS A 23 9.40 5.18 -2.22
CA LYS A 23 10.74 5.76 -2.13
C LYS A 23 10.91 6.55 -0.83
N TRP A 24 9.96 7.43 -0.50
CA TRP A 24 10.01 8.20 0.73
C TRP A 24 10.07 7.27 1.96
N MET A 25 9.28 6.21 2.00
CA MET A 25 9.33 5.24 3.10
C MET A 25 10.70 4.56 3.20
N ALA A 26 11.26 4.10 2.08
CA ALA A 26 12.56 3.44 2.05
C ALA A 26 13.70 4.36 2.53
N GLU A 27 13.59 5.66 2.29
CA GLU A 27 14.60 6.66 2.68
C GLU A 27 14.42 7.18 4.12
N ASN A 28 13.21 7.12 4.70
CA ASN A 28 12.88 7.83 5.94
C ASN A 28 12.44 6.94 7.11
N VAL A 29 12.00 5.70 6.87
CA VAL A 29 11.51 4.81 7.94
C VAL A 29 12.12 3.41 7.87
N HIS A 30 12.12 2.68 9.00
CA HIS A 30 12.63 1.31 8.99
C HIS A 30 11.68 0.37 8.22
N PRO A 31 12.19 -0.75 7.64
CA PRO A 31 11.44 -1.63 6.73
C PRO A 31 10.17 -2.31 7.27
N HIS A 32 9.84 -2.13 8.55
CA HIS A 32 8.64 -2.70 9.19
C HIS A 32 7.51 -1.68 9.35
N HIS A 33 7.61 -0.55 8.65
CA HIS A 33 6.51 0.37 8.49
C HIS A 33 5.59 -0.05 7.35
N SER A 34 4.31 0.29 7.48
CA SER A 34 3.31 0.16 6.42
C SER A 34 2.55 1.47 6.28
N ALA A 35 2.10 1.79 5.07
CA ALA A 35 1.26 2.95 4.81
C ALA A 35 -0.11 2.52 4.30
N ILE A 36 -1.18 3.11 4.83
CA ILE A 36 -2.56 2.94 4.33
C ILE A 36 -3.01 4.28 3.77
N VAL A 37 -3.40 4.30 2.49
CA VAL A 37 -3.80 5.52 1.78
C VAL A 37 -5.28 5.43 1.41
N THR A 38 -6.01 6.51 1.68
CA THR A 38 -7.42 6.70 1.29
C THR A 38 -7.55 7.94 0.42
N SER A 39 -8.75 8.21 -0.10
CA SER A 39 -9.01 9.41 -0.89
C SER A 39 -8.85 10.72 -0.11
N THR A 40 -8.71 10.68 1.22
CA THR A 40 -8.67 11.88 2.09
C THR A 40 -7.48 11.91 3.05
N GLY A 41 -6.59 10.93 3.02
CA GLY A 41 -5.45 10.90 3.93
C GLY A 41 -4.55 9.69 3.77
N ALA A 42 -3.46 9.68 4.52
CA ALA A 42 -2.51 8.58 4.61
C ALA A 42 -2.11 8.34 6.07
N GLU A 43 -2.08 7.07 6.46
CA GLU A 43 -1.67 6.62 7.80
C GLU A 43 -0.34 5.86 7.68
N LEU A 44 0.62 6.19 8.55
CA LEU A 44 1.90 5.48 8.65
C LEU A 44 1.93 4.69 9.95
N LEU A 45 2.08 3.37 9.84
CA LEU A 45 1.95 2.42 10.92
C LEU A 45 3.28 1.67 11.13
N MET A 46 3.69 1.51 12.39
CA MET A 46 4.84 0.69 12.76
C MET A 46 4.35 -0.68 13.26
N SER A 47 4.81 -1.76 12.64
CA SER A 47 4.55 -3.11 13.14
C SER A 47 5.63 -3.56 14.12
N GLU A 48 5.24 -4.05 15.30
CA GLU A 48 6.18 -4.62 16.28
C GLU A 48 6.35 -6.14 16.12
N ARG A 49 5.27 -6.88 15.81
CA ARG A 49 5.28 -8.33 15.58
C ARG A 49 4.25 -8.73 14.53
N VAL A 50 4.61 -9.68 13.67
CA VAL A 50 3.73 -10.26 12.66
C VAL A 50 3.79 -11.78 12.77
N HIS A 51 2.62 -12.44 12.83
CA HIS A 51 2.49 -13.89 12.78
C HIS A 51 1.50 -14.29 11.69
N ASN A 52 2.04 -14.71 10.54
CA ASN A 52 1.22 -15.09 9.39
C ASN A 52 0.68 -16.50 9.57
N THR A 53 -0.60 -16.70 9.23
CA THR A 53 -1.31 -17.98 9.44
C THR A 53 -2.03 -18.45 8.18
N ASP A 54 -1.43 -18.20 7.01
CA ASP A 54 -1.98 -18.53 5.68
C ASP A 54 -2.43 -20.00 5.58
N LYS A 55 -1.77 -20.90 6.33
CA LYS A 55 -2.14 -22.32 6.48
C LYS A 55 -3.58 -22.59 6.93
N TYR A 56 -4.29 -21.60 7.49
CA TYR A 56 -5.69 -21.73 7.91
C TYR A 56 -6.69 -21.14 6.91
N LEU A 57 -6.22 -20.49 5.85
CA LEU A 57 -7.09 -19.99 4.78
C LEU A 57 -7.72 -21.18 4.04
N LYS A 58 -9.01 -21.07 3.73
CA LYS A 58 -9.75 -22.02 2.90
C LYS A 58 -10.20 -21.27 1.65
N ASP A 59 -9.80 -21.77 0.48
CA ASP A 59 -10.29 -21.31 -0.83
C ASP A 59 -11.73 -21.75 -1.07
#